data_AF-A0A5B9GDN6-F1
#
_entry.id   AF-A0A5B9GDN6-F1
#
_cell.length_a   1.000
_cell.length_b   1.000
_cell.length_c   1.000
_cell.angle_alpha   90.00
_cell.angle_beta   90.00
_cell.angle_gamma   90.00
#
_symmetry.space_group_name_H-M   'P 1'
#
loop_
_entity.id
_entity.type
_entity.pdbx_description
1 polymer ?
#
loop_
_entity_poly.entity_id
_entity_poly.type
_entity_poly.pdbx_seq_one_letter_code
_entity_poly.pdbx_strand_id
1 'polypeptide(L)'
;EDLLSLEAEIVRMVERYLEVAHQRITTIRRYVSEYRSLTQGASEGGGMSAPAGEVVAHPVDAYLLLKRLTVEWASVEDAMTFHANATQELVQRVVVFREKSTFPVMEDLHGAAVALVRLQDTYNLNMSTLPAGSFIGVGLTSHEFQSSKSLNARDCLFLGKHAFNKGYYDKAIEWFEAALNTASHEENSSAPTHEIEPFLKAAVKVHDDVLEKRGPRGSDWQTKAVPVDEDLASKHKYRQ
;
A
#
# COMPACT_ATOMS: atom_id res chain seq x y z
N GLU A 1 22.84 -8.47 9.91
CA GLU A 1 21.71 -7.91 10.68
C GLU A 1 20.44 -8.60 10.22
N ASP A 2 19.46 -8.76 11.09
CA ASP A 2 18.17 -9.38 10.75
C ASP A 2 17.25 -8.31 10.13
N LEU A 3 16.52 -8.63 9.05
CA LEU A 3 15.62 -7.68 8.36
C LEU A 3 14.56 -7.10 9.31
N LEU A 4 14.07 -7.93 10.24
CA LEU A 4 13.12 -7.48 11.27
C LEU A 4 13.73 -6.42 12.19
N SER A 5 15.02 -6.53 12.50
CA SER A 5 15.73 -5.55 13.32
C SER A 5 15.92 -4.22 12.57
N LEU A 6 16.10 -4.25 11.25
CA LEU A 6 16.17 -3.05 10.40
C LEU A 6 14.82 -2.32 10.37
N GLU A 7 13.72 -3.06 10.18
CA GLU A 7 12.37 -2.50 10.23
C GLU A 7 12.09 -1.84 11.59
N ALA A 8 12.43 -2.52 12.69
CA ALA A 8 12.26 -1.99 14.04
C ALA A 8 13.08 -0.70 14.31
N GLU A 9 14.26 -0.55 13.70
CA GLU A 9 15.05 0.69 13.79
C GLU A 9 14.34 1.83 13.03
N ILE A 10 13.85 1.60 11.81
CA ILE A 10 13.12 2.62 11.03
C ILE A 10 11.85 3.05 11.77
N VAL A 11 11.07 2.09 12.30
CA VAL A 11 9.87 2.38 13.08
C VAL A 11 10.20 3.31 14.26
N ARG A 12 11.27 3.03 15.02
CA ARG A 12 11.72 3.91 16.11
C ARG A 12 12.17 5.30 15.65
N MET A 13 12.71 5.44 14.44
CA MET A 13 13.01 6.77 13.89
C MET A 13 11.74 7.55 13.57
N VAL A 14 10.74 6.88 12.97
CA VAL A 14 9.46 7.47 12.60
C VAL A 14 8.63 7.83 13.84
N GLU A 15 8.58 6.97 14.85
CA GLU A 15 7.87 7.23 16.12
C GLU A 15 8.39 8.49 16.81
N ARG A 16 9.72 8.64 16.93
CA ARG A 16 10.34 9.85 17.48
C ARG A 16 9.98 11.11 16.69
N TYR A 17 9.94 11.00 15.36
CA TYR A 17 9.50 12.11 14.52
C TYR A 17 8.02 12.45 14.73
N LEU A 18 7.15 11.45 14.88
CA LEU A 18 5.72 11.66 15.14
C LEU A 18 5.49 12.42 16.45
N GLU A 19 6.19 12.05 17.53
CA GLU A 19 6.12 12.75 18.82
C GLU A 19 6.48 14.24 18.67
N VAL A 20 7.59 14.51 17.98
CA VAL A 20 8.07 15.88 17.75
C VAL A 20 7.11 16.66 16.85
N ALA A 21 6.65 16.06 15.74
CA ALA A 21 5.72 16.67 14.82
C ALA A 21 4.38 16.99 15.49
N HIS A 22 3.89 16.11 16.36
CA HIS A 22 2.63 16.30 17.08
C HIS A 22 2.66 17.56 17.97
N GLN A 23 3.76 17.78 18.69
CA GLN A 23 3.93 18.98 19.53
C GLN A 23 3.88 20.27 18.68
N ARG A 24 4.53 20.28 17.52
CA ARG A 24 4.56 21.46 16.64
C ARG A 24 3.22 21.74 15.96
N ILE A 25 2.56 20.69 15.48
CA ILE A 25 1.21 20.78 14.91
C ILE A 25 0.22 21.30 15.96
N THR A 26 0.40 20.94 17.23
CA THR A 26 -0.46 21.44 18.32
C THR A 26 -0.32 22.95 18.49
N THR A 27 0.91 23.50 18.43
CA THR A 27 1.12 24.96 18.46
C THR A 27 0.41 25.68 17.32
N ILE A 28 0.53 25.14 16.09
CA ILE A 28 -0.11 25.72 14.90
C ILE A 28 -1.63 25.63 15.02
N ARG A 29 -2.16 24.47 15.45
CA ARG A 29 -3.60 24.28 15.67
C ARG A 29 -4.16 25.24 16.71
N ARG A 30 -3.43 25.47 17.82
CA ARG A 30 -3.85 26.41 18.86
C ARG A 30 -4.07 27.81 18.28
N TYR A 31 -3.10 28.34 17.54
CA TYR A 31 -3.22 29.65 16.91
C TYR A 31 -4.41 29.75 15.94
N VAL A 32 -4.62 28.73 15.10
CA VAL A 32 -5.77 28.67 14.20
C VAL A 32 -7.10 28.61 14.97
N SER A 33 -7.16 27.84 16.05
CA SER A 33 -8.36 27.70 16.86
C SER A 33 -8.72 28.99 17.60
N GLU A 34 -7.72 29.71 18.11
CA GLU A 34 -7.89 31.01 18.78
C GLU A 34 -8.40 32.06 17.79
N TYR A 35 -7.89 32.08 16.55
CA TYR A 35 -8.43 32.97 15.53
C TYR A 35 -9.90 32.66 15.21
N ARG A 36 -10.24 31.38 15.02
CA ARG A 36 -11.61 30.96 14.67
C ARG A 36 -12.62 31.23 15.78
N SER A 37 -12.26 31.01 17.05
CA SER A 37 -13.15 31.31 18.17
C SER A 37 -13.47 32.80 18.26
N LEU A 38 -12.48 33.67 18.00
CA LEU A 38 -12.67 35.11 17.94
C LEU A 38 -13.59 35.54 16.78
N THR A 39 -13.51 34.88 15.62
CA THR A 39 -14.37 35.19 14.47
C THR A 39 -15.78 34.63 14.61
N GLN A 40 -15.95 33.45 15.23
CA GLN A 40 -17.25 32.82 15.45
C GLN A 40 -18.04 33.44 16.60
N GLY A 41 -17.38 33.81 17.71
CA GLY A 41 -18.00 34.54 18.81
C GLY A 41 -18.55 35.92 18.38
N ALA A 42 -17.93 36.54 17.37
CA ALA A 42 -18.43 37.77 16.76
C ALA A 42 -19.70 37.55 15.90
N SER A 43 -19.96 36.32 15.44
CA SER A 43 -21.12 36.01 14.59
C SER A 43 -22.37 35.55 15.35
N GLU A 44 -22.24 34.98 16.56
CA GLU A 44 -23.39 34.51 17.37
C GLU A 44 -23.94 35.59 18.32
N GLY A 45 -23.13 36.59 18.66
CA GLY A 45 -23.48 37.68 19.58
C GLY A 45 -24.18 38.88 18.92
N GLY A 46 -25.08 38.71 17.95
CA GLY A 46 -26.05 39.73 17.49
C GLY A 46 -25.54 41.15 17.15
N GLY A 47 -24.23 41.37 17.03
CA GLY A 47 -23.60 42.67 16.98
C GLY A 47 -22.56 42.71 15.88
N MET A 48 -23.05 43.07 14.69
CA MET A 48 -22.29 43.53 13.54
C MET A 48 -21.24 42.55 13.00
N SER A 49 -21.46 42.12 11.75
CA SER A 49 -20.36 41.98 10.79
C SER A 49 -19.70 43.36 10.63
N ALA A 50 -18.96 43.79 11.65
CA ALA A 50 -18.20 45.01 11.61
C ALA A 50 -17.17 44.86 10.49
N PRO A 51 -17.15 45.75 9.48
CA PRO A 51 -16.05 45.76 8.52
C PRO A 51 -14.75 45.84 9.31
N ALA A 52 -13.66 45.24 8.83
CA ALA A 52 -12.39 45.10 9.54
C ALA A 52 -11.86 46.37 10.26
N GLY A 53 -12.36 47.56 9.90
CA GLY A 53 -12.10 48.83 10.58
C GLY A 53 -12.75 49.04 11.96
N GLU A 54 -13.84 48.35 12.33
CA GLU A 54 -14.49 48.52 13.66
C GLU A 54 -13.92 47.56 14.72
N VAL A 55 -13.30 46.45 14.32
CA VAL A 55 -12.63 45.47 15.21
C VAL A 55 -11.41 46.08 15.94
N VAL A 56 -10.94 47.26 15.50
CA VAL A 56 -9.81 47.99 16.08
C VAL A 56 -10.28 49.28 16.79
N ALA A 57 -11.59 49.47 16.97
CA ALA A 57 -12.13 50.66 17.62
C ALA A 57 -11.76 50.76 19.11
N HIS A 58 -11.52 49.62 19.77
CA HIS A 58 -11.12 49.57 21.17
C HIS A 58 -9.59 49.38 21.31
N PRO A 59 -8.88 50.21 22.10
CA PRO A 59 -7.43 50.12 22.24
C PRO A 59 -6.90 48.75 22.71
N VAL A 60 -7.69 48.01 23.50
CA VAL A 60 -7.32 46.64 23.91
C VAL A 60 -7.39 45.67 22.74
N ASP A 61 -8.38 45.80 21.86
CA ASP A 61 -8.52 44.93 20.69
C ASP A 61 -7.39 45.17 19.68
N ALA A 62 -7.01 46.45 19.51
CA ALA A 62 -5.83 46.84 18.74
C ALA A 62 -4.54 46.23 19.31
N TYR A 63 -4.34 46.30 20.63
CA TYR A 63 -3.20 45.69 21.31
C TYR A 63 -3.18 44.16 21.16
N LEU A 64 -4.33 43.49 21.37
CA LEU A 64 -4.42 42.02 21.26
C LEU A 64 -4.18 41.55 19.82
N LEU A 65 -4.63 42.29 18.81
CA LEU A 65 -4.32 42.02 17.41
C LEU A 65 -2.81 42.13 17.15
N LEU A 66 -2.17 43.21 17.62
CA LEU A 66 -0.73 43.40 17.48
C LEU A 66 0.05 42.27 18.18
N LYS A 67 -0.32 41.91 19.41
CA LYS A 67 0.28 40.78 20.14
C LYS A 67 0.15 39.47 19.36
N ARG A 68 -1.03 39.18 18.79
CA ARG A 68 -1.25 37.98 17.97
C ARG A 68 -0.36 37.93 16.73
N LEU A 69 -0.30 39.04 15.99
CA LEU A 69 0.47 39.13 14.74
C LEU A 69 1.98 39.20 14.95
N THR A 70 2.46 39.51 16.15
CA THR A 70 3.89 39.63 16.45
C THR A 70 4.39 38.45 17.29
N VAL A 71 3.86 38.28 18.50
CA VAL A 71 4.35 37.29 19.46
C VAL A 71 3.81 35.90 19.14
N GLU A 72 2.51 35.78 18.97
CA GLU A 72 1.88 34.46 18.79
C GLU A 72 2.16 33.89 17.40
N TRP A 73 2.21 34.75 16.38
CA TRP A 73 2.65 34.38 15.03
C TRP A 73 4.11 33.93 14.99
N ALA A 74 5.03 34.60 15.68
CA ALA A 74 6.44 34.16 15.73
C ALA A 74 6.57 32.72 16.26
N SER A 75 5.79 32.37 17.30
CA SER A 75 5.77 30.99 17.81
C SER A 75 5.26 29.97 16.79
N VAL A 76 4.37 30.38 15.88
CA VAL A 76 3.85 29.56 14.80
C VAL A 76 4.88 29.41 13.67
N GLU A 77 5.57 30.49 13.32
CA GLU A 77 6.67 30.47 12.36
C GLU A 77 7.83 29.58 12.83
N ASP A 78 8.21 29.67 14.10
CA ASP A 78 9.21 28.80 14.71
C ASP A 78 8.77 27.33 14.67
N ALA A 79 7.50 27.05 15.00
CA ALA A 79 6.96 25.70 14.97
C ALA A 79 6.98 25.11 13.55
N MET A 80 6.64 25.91 12.53
CA MET A 80 6.69 25.50 11.12
C MET A 80 8.13 25.25 10.65
N THR A 81 9.04 26.17 10.95
CA THR A 81 10.46 26.07 10.58
C THR A 81 11.10 24.83 11.20
N PHE A 82 10.84 24.62 12.50
CA PHE A 82 11.34 23.45 13.21
C PHE A 82 10.76 22.14 12.65
N HIS A 83 9.46 22.12 12.31
CA HIS A 83 8.83 20.96 11.70
C HIS A 83 9.50 20.60 10.37
N ALA A 84 9.70 21.58 9.48
CA ALA A 84 10.35 21.37 8.19
C ALA A 84 11.78 20.81 8.35
N ASN A 85 12.57 21.38 9.26
CA ASN A 85 13.93 20.92 9.53
C ASN A 85 13.95 19.48 10.08
N ALA A 86 13.06 19.16 11.02
CA ALA A 86 12.96 17.82 11.59
C ALA A 86 12.54 16.77 10.55
N THR A 87 11.62 17.12 9.64
CA THR A 87 11.24 16.25 8.52
C THR A 87 12.43 15.97 7.60
N GLN A 88 13.19 17.01 7.23
CA GLN A 88 14.36 16.85 6.38
C GLN A 88 15.44 15.99 7.06
N GLU A 89 15.69 16.20 8.35
CA GLU A 89 16.65 15.42 9.12
C GLU A 89 16.26 13.93 9.19
N LEU A 90 14.99 13.62 9.45
CA LEU A 90 14.50 12.24 9.44
C LEU A 90 14.73 11.58 8.09
N VAL A 91 14.30 12.24 7.00
CA VAL A 91 14.44 11.69 5.64
C VAL A 91 15.89 11.39 5.33
N GLN A 92 16.81 12.33 5.62
CA GLN A 92 18.23 12.12 5.41
C GLN A 92 18.77 10.95 6.25
N ARG A 93 18.36 10.85 7.52
CA ARG A 93 18.77 9.77 8.41
C ARG A 93 18.30 8.41 7.91
N VAL A 94 17.05 8.30 7.46
CA VAL A 94 16.49 7.06 6.90
C VAL A 94 17.17 6.67 5.60
N VAL A 95 17.48 7.63 4.72
CA VAL A 95 18.24 7.37 3.48
C VAL A 95 19.62 6.80 3.80
N VAL A 96 20.38 7.48 4.66
CA VAL A 96 21.72 7.02 5.07
C VAL A 96 21.68 5.65 5.75
N PHE A 97 20.65 5.39 6.56
CA PHE A 97 20.45 4.09 7.19
C PHE A 97 20.23 2.99 6.14
N ARG A 98 19.33 3.22 5.18
CA ARG A 98 19.05 2.26 4.09
C ARG A 98 20.27 1.99 3.21
N GLU A 99 21.08 3.01 2.94
CA GLU A 99 22.32 2.86 2.14
C GLU A 99 23.41 2.07 2.87
N LYS A 100 23.47 2.17 4.20
CA LYS A 100 24.51 1.50 5.01
C LYS A 100 24.12 0.09 5.47
N SER A 101 22.85 -0.27 5.37
CA SER A 101 22.31 -1.57 5.76
C SER A 101 22.02 -2.46 4.55
N THR A 102 21.79 -3.75 4.79
CA THR A 102 21.34 -4.70 3.75
C THR A 102 19.83 -4.57 3.51
N PHE A 103 19.35 -3.36 3.25
CA PHE A 103 17.93 -3.10 3.05
C PHE A 103 17.48 -3.66 1.68
N PRO A 104 16.38 -4.41 1.58
CA PRO A 104 15.94 -4.99 0.32
C PRO A 104 15.65 -3.93 -0.75
N VAL A 105 15.95 -4.27 -1.99
CA VAL A 105 15.63 -3.49 -3.19
C VAL A 105 14.46 -4.13 -3.95
N MET A 106 13.97 -3.43 -4.98
CA MET A 106 12.85 -3.92 -5.80
C MET A 106 13.13 -5.28 -6.45
N GLU A 107 14.39 -5.57 -6.79
CA GLU A 107 14.78 -6.87 -7.36
C GLU A 107 14.56 -8.02 -6.38
N ASP A 108 14.81 -7.82 -5.08
CA ASP A 108 14.56 -8.83 -4.05
C ASP A 108 13.07 -9.17 -3.98
N LEU A 109 12.19 -8.17 -4.09
CA LEU A 109 10.74 -8.38 -4.13
C LEU A 109 10.31 -9.15 -5.38
N HIS A 110 10.84 -8.81 -6.56
CA HIS A 110 10.57 -9.56 -7.78
C HIS A 110 11.05 -11.02 -7.67
N GLY A 111 12.23 -11.24 -7.08
CA GLY A 111 12.78 -12.56 -6.80
C GLY A 111 11.88 -13.36 -5.86
N ALA A 112 11.41 -12.75 -4.77
CA ALA A 112 10.50 -13.36 -3.80
C ALA A 112 9.15 -13.73 -4.43
N ALA A 113 8.59 -12.86 -5.26
CA ALA A 113 7.35 -13.13 -6.00
C ALA A 113 7.48 -14.36 -6.91
N VAL A 114 8.56 -14.45 -7.67
CA VAL A 114 8.83 -15.61 -8.54
C VAL A 114 9.09 -16.87 -7.71
N ALA A 115 9.78 -16.75 -6.57
CA ALA A 115 10.01 -17.88 -5.67
C ALA A 115 8.69 -18.42 -5.09
N LEU A 116 7.76 -17.55 -4.69
CA LEU A 116 6.45 -17.97 -4.19
C LEU A 116 5.63 -18.71 -5.26
N VAL A 117 5.61 -18.20 -6.50
CA VAL A 117 4.96 -18.88 -7.64
C VAL A 117 5.60 -20.25 -7.91
N ARG A 118 6.92 -20.36 -7.80
CA ARG A 118 7.62 -21.65 -7.94
C ARG A 118 7.26 -22.63 -6.82
N LEU A 119 7.13 -22.16 -5.58
CA LEU A 119 6.70 -23.00 -4.46
C LEU A 119 5.26 -23.47 -4.64
N GLN A 120 4.37 -22.58 -5.09
CA GLN A 120 2.99 -22.93 -5.46
C GLN A 120 2.97 -24.04 -6.50
N ASP A 121 3.76 -23.93 -7.57
CA ASP A 121 3.82 -24.95 -8.61
C ASP A 121 4.44 -26.27 -8.12
N THR A 122 5.58 -26.20 -7.43
CA THR A 122 6.34 -27.37 -6.95
C THR A 122 5.55 -28.22 -5.96
N TYR A 123 4.81 -27.57 -5.05
CA TYR A 123 4.07 -28.24 -3.99
C TYR A 123 2.56 -28.27 -4.22
N ASN A 124 2.08 -27.77 -5.36
CA ASN A 124 0.66 -27.64 -5.69
C ASN A 124 -0.15 -26.99 -4.56
N LEU A 125 0.32 -25.84 -4.08
CA LEU A 125 -0.29 -25.13 -2.95
C LEU A 125 -1.72 -24.68 -3.29
N ASN A 126 -2.63 -24.78 -2.32
CA ASN A 126 -4.03 -24.45 -2.51
C ASN A 126 -4.26 -22.93 -2.61
N MET A 127 -4.72 -22.48 -3.77
CA MET A 127 -5.00 -21.06 -4.04
C MET A 127 -6.23 -20.49 -3.33
N SER A 128 -7.07 -21.34 -2.74
CA SER A 128 -8.17 -20.87 -1.89
C SER A 128 -7.69 -20.40 -0.51
N THR A 129 -6.55 -20.90 -0.03
CA THR A 129 -6.01 -20.58 1.31
C THR A 129 -4.71 -19.79 1.26
N LEU A 130 -3.90 -19.97 0.21
CA LEU A 130 -2.59 -19.33 0.09
C LEU A 130 -2.67 -17.79 0.12
N PRO A 131 -3.61 -17.11 -0.59
CA PRO A 131 -3.77 -15.66 -0.46
C PRO A 131 -4.21 -15.22 0.94
N ALA A 132 -4.96 -16.05 1.67
CA ALA A 132 -5.30 -15.79 3.07
C ALA A 132 -4.11 -16.01 4.03
N GLY A 133 -2.96 -16.45 3.50
CA GLY A 133 -1.75 -16.69 4.26
C GLY A 133 -1.74 -18.03 4.99
N SER A 134 -2.61 -18.97 4.62
CA SER A 134 -2.63 -20.34 5.17
C SER A 134 -2.24 -21.37 4.12
N PHE A 135 -1.36 -22.29 4.49
CA PHE A 135 -1.14 -23.51 3.72
C PHE A 135 -0.82 -24.69 4.65
N ILE A 136 -1.13 -25.89 4.17
CA ILE A 136 -0.78 -27.14 4.84
C ILE A 136 0.53 -27.65 4.24
N GLY A 137 1.51 -27.96 5.09
CA GLY A 137 2.78 -28.54 4.64
C GLY A 137 2.56 -29.88 3.93
N VAL A 138 3.37 -30.15 2.90
CA VAL A 138 3.33 -31.42 2.16
C VAL A 138 4.40 -32.36 2.73
N GLY A 139 4.08 -33.64 2.91
CA GLY A 139 5.03 -34.68 3.37
C GLY A 139 5.02 -34.91 4.89
N LEU A 140 6.20 -34.89 5.53
CA LEU A 140 6.38 -35.27 6.95
C LEU A 140 5.82 -34.25 7.95
N THR A 141 5.36 -33.09 7.48
CA THR A 141 4.83 -32.01 8.30
C THR A 141 3.41 -31.67 7.84
N SER A 142 2.40 -32.37 8.34
CA SER A 142 0.98 -32.02 8.15
C SER A 142 0.54 -30.83 9.01
N HIS A 143 1.47 -29.92 9.31
CA HIS A 143 1.21 -28.71 10.07
C HIS A 143 0.66 -27.63 9.15
N GLU A 144 -0.35 -26.93 9.65
CA GLU A 144 -0.84 -25.69 9.05
C GLU A 144 0.13 -24.54 9.41
N PHE A 145 0.57 -23.82 8.38
CA PHE A 145 1.35 -22.62 8.52
C PHE A 145 0.44 -21.42 8.28
N GLN A 146 0.36 -20.52 9.26
CA GLN A 146 -0.48 -19.33 9.21
C GLN A 146 0.38 -18.07 9.27
N SER A 147 0.21 -17.22 8.26
CA SER A 147 0.77 -15.87 8.23
C SER A 147 -0.01 -14.93 9.16
N SER A 148 0.67 -13.92 9.69
CA SER A 148 0.06 -12.85 10.49
C SER A 148 -0.84 -11.93 9.66
N LYS A 149 -0.66 -11.90 8.33
CA LYS A 149 -1.45 -11.10 7.39
C LYS A 149 -1.75 -11.88 6.11
N SER A 150 -2.92 -11.61 5.53
CA SER A 150 -3.30 -12.06 4.19
C SER A 150 -2.74 -11.13 3.12
N LEU A 151 -2.59 -11.67 1.91
CA LEU A 151 -2.30 -10.90 0.70
C LEU A 151 -3.53 -10.11 0.27
N ASN A 152 -3.31 -8.88 -0.19
CA ASN A 152 -4.36 -8.06 -0.76
C ASN A 152 -4.50 -8.28 -2.29
N ALA A 153 -5.53 -7.69 -2.92
CA ALA A 153 -5.80 -7.83 -4.34
C ALA A 153 -4.65 -7.29 -5.22
N ARG A 154 -3.99 -6.21 -4.79
CA ARG A 154 -2.78 -5.66 -5.45
C ARG A 154 -1.61 -6.66 -5.39
N ASP A 155 -1.41 -7.34 -4.27
CA ASP A 155 -0.37 -8.35 -4.09
C ASP A 155 -0.62 -9.57 -5.00
N CYS A 156 -1.87 -10.06 -5.03
CA CYS A 156 -2.28 -11.14 -5.94
C CYS A 156 -2.09 -10.75 -7.41
N LEU A 157 -2.46 -9.53 -7.79
CA LEU A 157 -2.24 -8.99 -9.13
C LEU A 157 -0.74 -8.92 -9.48
N PHE A 158 0.10 -8.51 -8.51
CA PHE A 158 1.55 -8.46 -8.67
C PHE A 158 2.13 -9.86 -8.91
N LEU A 159 1.71 -10.86 -8.13
CA LEU A 159 2.13 -12.26 -8.30
C LEU A 159 1.69 -12.83 -9.65
N GLY A 160 0.45 -12.57 -10.07
CA GLY A 160 -0.06 -13.01 -11.38
C GLY A 160 0.74 -12.42 -12.55
N LYS A 161 1.12 -11.14 -12.48
CA LYS A 161 1.99 -10.50 -13.49
C LYS A 161 3.38 -11.16 -13.55
N HIS A 162 3.96 -11.50 -12.39
CA HIS A 162 5.27 -12.15 -12.32
C HIS A 162 5.22 -13.60 -12.83
N ALA A 163 4.17 -14.35 -12.47
CA ALA A 163 3.93 -15.68 -13.01
C ALA A 163 3.82 -15.64 -14.54
N PHE A 164 3.01 -14.71 -15.07
CA PHE A 164 2.82 -14.53 -16.51
C PHE A 164 4.14 -14.22 -17.23
N ASN A 165 4.91 -13.26 -16.71
CA ASN A 165 6.19 -12.86 -17.30
C ASN A 165 7.25 -13.98 -17.25
N LYS A 166 7.10 -14.96 -16.36
CA LYS A 166 7.98 -16.13 -16.25
C LYS A 166 7.46 -17.35 -17.01
N GLY A 167 6.35 -17.22 -17.73
CA GLY A 167 5.77 -18.29 -18.53
C GLY A 167 4.92 -19.29 -17.74
N TYR A 168 4.68 -19.07 -16.45
CA TYR A 168 3.74 -19.86 -15.65
C TYR A 168 2.31 -19.37 -15.92
N TYR A 169 1.78 -19.62 -17.11
CA TYR A 169 0.49 -19.07 -17.54
C TYR A 169 -0.69 -19.66 -16.77
N ASP A 170 -0.61 -20.95 -16.42
CA ASP A 170 -1.57 -21.61 -15.53
C ASP A 170 -1.63 -20.93 -14.15
N LYS A 171 -0.47 -20.67 -13.54
CA LYS A 171 -0.38 -20.01 -12.23
C LYS A 171 -0.73 -18.53 -12.29
N ALA A 172 -0.44 -17.86 -13.40
CA ALA A 172 -0.85 -16.48 -13.62
C ALA A 172 -2.38 -16.34 -13.56
N ILE A 173 -3.11 -17.25 -14.22
CA ILE A 173 -4.57 -17.29 -14.18
C ILE A 173 -5.07 -17.48 -12.75
N GLU A 174 -4.54 -18.45 -12.02
CA GLU A 174 -4.92 -18.71 -10.61
C GLU A 174 -4.71 -17.46 -9.72
N TRP A 175 -3.60 -16.73 -9.90
CA TRP A 175 -3.34 -15.50 -9.14
C TRP A 175 -4.22 -14.32 -9.56
N PHE A 176 -4.59 -14.19 -10.83
CA PHE A 176 -5.52 -13.16 -11.28
C PHE A 176 -6.96 -13.44 -10.81
N GLU A 177 -7.39 -14.71 -10.80
CA GLU A 177 -8.66 -15.13 -10.20
C GLU A 177 -8.68 -14.86 -8.70
N ALA A 178 -7.59 -15.19 -7.98
CA ALA A 178 -7.43 -14.86 -6.58
C ALA A 178 -7.49 -13.34 -6.35
N ALA A 179 -6.86 -12.53 -7.21
CA ALA A 179 -6.92 -11.07 -7.12
C ALA A 179 -8.36 -10.54 -7.27
N LEU A 180 -9.15 -11.07 -8.22
CA LEU A 180 -10.56 -10.70 -8.38
C LEU A 180 -11.40 -11.10 -7.17
N ASN A 181 -11.20 -12.31 -6.66
CA ASN A 181 -11.89 -12.79 -5.47
C ASN A 181 -11.58 -11.91 -4.27
N THR A 182 -10.30 -11.65 -3.99
CA THR A 182 -9.87 -10.77 -2.89
C THR A 182 -10.40 -9.35 -3.06
N ALA A 183 -10.37 -8.77 -4.27
CA ALA A 183 -10.88 -7.42 -4.54
C ALA A 183 -12.37 -7.26 -4.20
N SER A 184 -13.16 -8.34 -4.29
CA SER A 184 -14.59 -8.31 -3.94
C SER A 184 -14.86 -8.40 -2.44
N HIS A 185 -13.89 -8.81 -1.63
CA HIS A 185 -14.02 -9.00 -0.18
C HIS A 185 -13.20 -7.99 0.63
N GLU A 186 -12.35 -7.20 -0.02
CA GLU A 186 -11.59 -6.11 0.62
C GLU A 186 -12.45 -4.89 0.91
N GLU A 187 -12.39 -4.39 2.15
CA GLU A 187 -13.01 -3.11 2.53
C GLU A 187 -12.41 -1.92 1.76
N ASN A 188 -11.09 -1.95 1.57
CA ASN A 188 -10.34 -0.96 0.81
C ASN A 188 -9.85 -1.61 -0.48
N SER A 189 -10.49 -1.30 -1.61
CA SER A 189 -10.10 -1.84 -2.93
C SER A 189 -8.66 -1.44 -3.28
N SER A 190 -7.71 -2.34 -3.02
CA SER A 190 -6.28 -2.12 -3.27
C SER A 190 -5.93 -2.19 -4.77
N ALA A 191 -6.70 -2.96 -5.53
CA ALA A 191 -6.73 -3.01 -6.97
C ALA A 191 -8.19 -3.22 -7.43
N PRO A 192 -8.74 -2.32 -8.28
CA PRO A 192 -10.12 -2.44 -8.70
C PRO A 192 -10.29 -3.54 -9.76
N THR A 193 -11.47 -4.16 -9.81
CA THR A 193 -11.81 -5.26 -10.72
C THR A 193 -11.51 -4.94 -12.19
N HIS A 194 -11.80 -3.70 -12.63
CA HIS A 194 -11.53 -3.25 -13.99
C HIS A 194 -10.04 -3.15 -14.35
N GLU A 195 -9.14 -3.02 -13.35
CA GLU A 195 -7.69 -3.10 -13.56
C GLU A 195 -7.26 -4.56 -13.76
N ILE A 196 -7.86 -5.50 -13.02
CA ILE A 196 -7.45 -6.91 -12.96
C ILE A 196 -7.99 -7.71 -14.17
N GLU A 197 -9.24 -7.49 -14.55
CA GLU A 197 -9.93 -8.24 -15.62
C GLU A 197 -9.15 -8.28 -16.96
N PRO A 198 -8.58 -7.18 -17.47
CA PRO A 198 -7.80 -7.22 -18.71
C PRO A 198 -6.59 -8.16 -18.63
N PHE A 199 -5.93 -8.23 -17.46
CA PHE A 199 -4.80 -9.14 -17.26
C PHE A 199 -5.26 -10.60 -17.25
N LEU A 200 -6.37 -10.91 -16.57
CA LEU A 200 -6.93 -12.26 -16.59
C LEU A 200 -7.32 -12.69 -18.02
N LYS A 201 -8.04 -11.83 -18.75
CA LYS A 201 -8.45 -12.10 -20.14
C LYS A 201 -7.23 -12.32 -21.05
N ALA A 202 -6.20 -11.49 -20.91
CA ALA A 202 -4.95 -11.66 -21.66
C ALA A 202 -4.22 -12.95 -21.29
N ALA A 203 -4.19 -13.30 -20.00
CA ALA A 203 -3.56 -14.52 -19.51
C ALA A 203 -4.24 -15.77 -20.06
N VAL A 204 -5.58 -15.84 -20.00
CA VAL A 204 -6.38 -16.93 -20.58
C VAL A 204 -6.12 -17.09 -22.07
N LYS A 205 -6.16 -15.98 -22.82
CA LYS A 205 -5.90 -16.01 -24.26
C LYS A 205 -4.50 -16.55 -24.59
N VAL A 206 -3.47 -16.03 -23.94
CA VAL A 206 -2.08 -16.44 -24.19
C VAL A 206 -1.85 -17.88 -23.74
N HIS A 207 -2.42 -18.27 -22.60
CA HIS A 207 -2.41 -19.64 -22.12
C HIS A 207 -2.95 -20.61 -23.17
N ASP A 208 -4.15 -20.36 -23.69
CA ASP A 208 -4.81 -21.25 -24.66
C ASP A 208 -4.06 -21.24 -26.01
N ASP A 209 -3.60 -20.08 -26.47
CA ASP A 209 -2.77 -19.95 -27.67
C ASP A 209 -1.47 -20.75 -27.56
N VAL A 210 -0.80 -20.70 -26.40
CA VAL A 210 0.44 -21.45 -26.13
C VAL A 210 0.15 -22.93 -26.03
N LEU A 211 -0.92 -23.34 -25.35
CA LEU A 211 -1.33 -24.74 -25.26
C LEU A 211 -1.62 -25.33 -26.64
N GLU A 212 -2.34 -24.62 -27.52
CA GLU A 212 -2.64 -25.11 -28.86
C GLU A 212 -1.40 -25.22 -29.76
N LYS A 213 -0.44 -24.29 -29.62
CA LYS A 213 0.75 -24.21 -30.50
C LYS A 213 1.94 -25.02 -30.01
N ARG A 214 2.13 -25.10 -28.69
CA ARG A 214 3.36 -25.60 -28.06
C ARG A 214 3.11 -26.73 -27.05
N GLY A 215 1.86 -26.97 -26.65
CA GLY A 215 1.52 -27.98 -25.66
C GLY A 215 1.72 -27.53 -24.20
N PRO A 216 1.47 -28.43 -23.24
CA PRO A 216 1.23 -28.06 -21.83
C PRO A 216 2.48 -27.63 -21.05
N ARG A 217 3.67 -28.10 -21.42
CA ARG A 217 4.93 -27.77 -20.73
C ARG A 217 6.09 -27.67 -21.71
N GLY A 218 6.97 -26.71 -21.47
CA GLY A 218 8.23 -26.53 -22.18
C GLY A 218 9.34 -26.00 -21.27
N SER A 219 10.42 -25.49 -21.87
CA SER A 219 11.58 -24.95 -21.16
C SER A 219 11.27 -23.67 -20.37
N ASP A 220 10.39 -22.85 -20.91
CA ASP A 220 10.11 -21.48 -20.48
C ASP A 220 8.61 -21.17 -20.48
N TRP A 221 7.75 -22.20 -20.62
CA TRP A 221 6.31 -22.06 -20.50
C TRP A 221 5.65 -23.24 -19.80
N GLN A 222 4.53 -22.95 -19.17
CA GLN A 222 3.64 -23.90 -18.55
C GLN A 222 2.20 -23.42 -18.72
N THR A 223 1.33 -24.36 -19.12
CA THR A 223 -0.11 -24.18 -19.22
C THR A 223 -0.81 -25.35 -18.54
N LYS A 224 -2.11 -25.21 -18.30
CA LYS A 224 -2.99 -26.32 -17.96
C LYS A 224 -3.02 -27.33 -19.12
N ALA A 225 -3.41 -28.56 -18.82
CA ALA A 225 -3.55 -29.61 -19.82
C ALA A 225 -4.77 -29.40 -20.75
N VAL A 226 -5.73 -28.57 -20.31
CA VAL A 226 -6.98 -28.27 -21.00
C VAL A 226 -7.09 -26.75 -21.16
N PRO A 227 -7.65 -26.25 -22.28
CA PRO A 227 -7.94 -24.83 -22.45
C PRO A 227 -8.85 -24.29 -21.35
N VAL A 228 -8.73 -23.01 -21.05
CA VAL A 228 -9.64 -22.33 -20.11
C VAL A 228 -10.90 -21.85 -20.83
N ASP A 229 -10.81 -21.48 -22.10
CA ASP A 229 -11.96 -21.20 -22.96
C ASP A 229 -12.80 -22.48 -23.19
N GLU A 230 -14.09 -22.41 -22.85
CA GLU A 230 -15.02 -23.55 -22.92
C GLU A 230 -15.21 -24.06 -24.36
N ASP A 231 -15.24 -23.17 -25.35
CA ASP A 231 -15.41 -23.55 -26.76
C ASP A 231 -14.18 -24.33 -27.24
N LEU A 232 -12.98 -23.89 -26.85
CA LEU A 232 -11.74 -24.60 -27.16
C LEU A 232 -11.63 -25.92 -26.42
N ALA A 233 -12.00 -25.96 -25.13
CA ALA A 233 -12.01 -27.16 -24.31
C ALA A 233 -12.99 -28.23 -24.85
N SER A 234 -14.06 -27.82 -25.52
CA SER A 234 -15.05 -28.72 -26.10
C SER A 234 -14.54 -29.50 -27.33
N LYS A 235 -13.37 -29.17 -27.90
CA LYS A 235 -12.81 -29.88 -29.08
C LYS A 235 -12.47 -31.33 -28.73
N HIS A 236 -12.66 -32.25 -29.68
CA HIS A 236 -12.41 -33.70 -29.51
C HIS A 236 -11.00 -34.03 -29.00
N LYS A 237 -10.00 -33.20 -29.30
CA LYS A 237 -8.61 -33.39 -28.84
C LYS A 237 -8.41 -33.21 -27.32
N TYR A 238 -9.34 -32.56 -26.62
CA TYR A 238 -9.28 -32.31 -25.17
C TYR A 238 -10.33 -33.09 -24.37
N ARG A 239 -11.24 -33.80 -25.05
CA ARG A 239 -12.15 -34.76 -24.41
C ARG A 239 -11.41 -36.09 -24.24
N GLN A 240 -10.73 -36.26 -23.12
CA GLN A 240 -10.30 -37.58 -22.62
C GLN A 240 -11.26 -38.04 -21.52
#